data_AF-D3BCV0-F1
#
_entry.id   AF-D3BCV0-F1
#
_cell.length_a   1.000
_cell.length_b   1.000
_cell.length_c   1.000
_cell.angle_alpha   90.00
_cell.angle_beta   90.00
_cell.angle_gamma   90.00
#
_symmetry.space_group_name_H-M   'P 1'
#
loop_
_entity.id
_entity.type
_entity.pdbx_description
1 polymer ?
#
loop_
_entity_poly.entity_id
_entity_poly.type
_entity_poly.pdbx_seq_one_letter_code
_entity_poly.pdbx_strand_id
1 'polypeptide(L)'
;MESTKSAKIDRSYHRSQINKNDLYFILNSFYFNCVCAQNNSTVVITLFVDATSQFNITDCGTVESPCPSMTDAFTLYSNNAQYSSSNTSLVIQLFAGTYSGANNQLNLFGYNVTIQPYNNGNVTVDGQNTSGFLTINNINRNNNVTTNNNVTTNNNVTTNNNPITTVVNIESINFINLNSSVNGGFGSLVYVNTSQSLVNLNLTGCNVSNSLHAISTRNWNSTNLNNTLSITNCIFQLSTDVLNINGPFNATVTNSQFLNNTIALSVNNVNSLNITGSLFVGNNVSTIYAYASQLQIYSSALSGNQANNGAAIMFISMDSMYTMLVQNCSFSNNTAYFNGGAVAAMTSVANIGISESQFSDNRALTGGGGSFYGESLNSYSILTSTFDSSHSTMGAAFCLNNTAGSMSNLYITKSNEYSTFNETHQGGAIYTYGSTLDLNIVTFINNTANKGGSIFCSKSTIKLDNCTFVNNTDFTHTKNEVDNIFCDSNECTLQTNGSSEHFCKAVPIITPKSLPVGVIIGIVIGCVLGSFLIILVVLLVLKRGSSSQFEPLLRKNINKTV
;
A
#
# COMPACT_ATOMS: atom_id res chain seq x y z
N MET A 1 -85.10 21.58 -36.20
CA MET A 1 -84.02 20.66 -36.62
C MET A 1 -83.87 19.65 -35.48
N GLU A 2 -84.91 18.85 -35.28
CA GLU A 2 -85.08 17.48 -35.81
C GLU A 2 -84.17 16.47 -35.07
N SER A 3 -84.64 15.41 -34.43
CA SER A 3 -85.98 14.95 -34.03
C SER A 3 -85.81 13.69 -33.16
N THR A 4 -86.50 13.62 -32.01
CA THR A 4 -87.31 12.49 -31.46
C THR A 4 -86.81 11.03 -31.62
N LYS A 5 -86.82 10.10 -30.64
CA LYS A 5 -87.94 9.54 -29.82
C LYS A 5 -87.35 8.41 -28.94
N SER A 6 -87.52 8.45 -27.61
CA SER A 6 -88.39 7.60 -26.75
C SER A 6 -88.49 6.08 -27.03
N ALA A 7 -88.22 5.27 -26.00
CA ALA A 7 -89.17 4.36 -25.30
C ALA A 7 -88.81 2.86 -25.15
N LYS A 8 -88.88 2.42 -23.88
CA LYS A 8 -89.48 1.19 -23.30
C LYS A 8 -88.84 -0.20 -23.49
N ILE A 9 -88.38 -0.72 -22.34
CA ILE A 9 -88.74 -2.00 -21.65
C ILE A 9 -89.41 -3.09 -22.52
N ASP A 10 -88.80 -4.28 -22.56
CA ASP A 10 -89.55 -5.52 -22.26
C ASP A 10 -88.69 -6.68 -21.73
N ARG A 11 -89.30 -7.44 -20.80
CA ARG A 11 -88.80 -8.69 -20.22
C ARG A 11 -89.23 -9.85 -21.12
N SER A 12 -88.33 -10.80 -21.38
CA SER A 12 -88.77 -12.18 -21.61
C SER A 12 -87.71 -13.20 -21.19
N TYR A 13 -88.10 -13.97 -20.18
CA TYR A 13 -87.51 -15.24 -19.77
C TYR A 13 -87.87 -16.29 -20.84
N HIS A 14 -86.91 -17.06 -21.35
CA HIS A 14 -87.07 -18.51 -21.48
C HIS A 14 -85.74 -19.26 -21.68
N ARG A 15 -85.57 -20.27 -20.84
CA ARG A 15 -84.52 -21.30 -20.83
C ARG A 15 -84.48 -22.09 -22.15
N SER A 16 -83.28 -22.38 -22.64
CA SER A 16 -82.96 -23.72 -23.14
C SER A 16 -81.46 -24.04 -23.00
N GLN A 17 -81.22 -24.96 -22.07
CA GLN A 17 -80.07 -25.83 -21.81
C GLN A 17 -78.78 -25.68 -22.64
N ILE A 18 -77.72 -25.38 -21.87
CA ILE A 18 -76.32 -25.60 -22.18
C ILE A 18 -76.07 -27.11 -22.30
N ASN A 19 -75.50 -27.54 -23.42
CA ASN A 19 -75.00 -28.89 -23.60
C ASN A 19 -73.59 -28.99 -22.99
N LYS A 20 -73.34 -30.04 -22.20
CA LYS A 20 -72.18 -30.19 -21.30
C LYS A 20 -70.83 -30.39 -22.01
N ASN A 21 -70.80 -30.35 -23.34
CA ASN A 21 -69.61 -30.64 -24.16
C ASN A 21 -68.98 -29.41 -24.83
N ASP A 22 -69.61 -28.21 -24.77
CA ASP A 22 -69.00 -26.96 -25.26
C ASP A 22 -68.13 -26.26 -24.20
N LEU A 23 -68.12 -26.77 -22.96
CA LEU A 23 -67.37 -26.17 -21.86
C LEU A 23 -65.87 -26.55 -21.81
N TYR A 24 -65.41 -27.43 -22.71
CA TYR A 24 -64.01 -27.90 -22.73
C TYR A 24 -63.12 -27.23 -23.78
N PHE A 25 -63.66 -26.35 -24.63
CA PHE A 25 -62.90 -25.68 -25.70
C PHE A 25 -62.84 -24.15 -25.61
N ILE A 26 -63.45 -23.52 -24.60
CA ILE A 26 -63.39 -22.07 -24.35
C ILE A 26 -62.87 -21.78 -22.93
N LEU A 27 -61.73 -22.38 -22.57
CA LEU A 27 -61.02 -22.08 -21.31
C LEU A 27 -59.52 -21.77 -21.52
N ASN A 28 -59.05 -21.67 -22.77
CA ASN A 28 -57.62 -21.55 -23.08
C ASN A 28 -57.18 -20.24 -23.76
N SER A 29 -58.00 -19.17 -23.78
CA SER A 29 -57.63 -17.98 -24.56
C SER A 29 -58.19 -16.64 -24.06
N PHE A 30 -58.36 -16.47 -22.75
CA PHE A 30 -58.47 -15.14 -22.12
C PHE A 30 -57.82 -15.12 -20.74
N TYR A 31 -56.48 -15.18 -20.69
CA TYR A 31 -55.75 -14.61 -19.56
C TYR A 31 -55.79 -13.08 -19.72
N PHE A 32 -56.74 -12.46 -19.03
CA PHE A 32 -56.61 -11.06 -18.66
C PHE A 32 -55.37 -10.95 -17.76
N ASN A 33 -54.27 -10.44 -18.31
CA ASN A 33 -53.18 -9.88 -17.49
C ASN A 33 -53.75 -8.63 -16.81
N CYS A 34 -54.41 -8.84 -15.67
CA CYS A 34 -54.52 -7.79 -14.67
C CYS A 34 -53.11 -7.62 -14.10
N VAL A 35 -52.32 -6.75 -14.74
CA VAL A 35 -51.13 -6.20 -14.11
C VAL A 35 -51.64 -5.32 -12.98
N CYS A 36 -51.88 -5.92 -11.81
CA CYS A 36 -51.78 -5.17 -10.58
C CYS A 36 -50.38 -4.57 -10.60
N ALA A 37 -50.29 -3.24 -10.69
CA ALA A 37 -49.05 -2.54 -10.42
C ALA A 37 -48.57 -3.07 -9.06
N GLN A 38 -47.51 -3.89 -9.05
CA GLN A 38 -46.84 -4.19 -7.79
C GLN A 38 -46.31 -2.85 -7.32
N ASN A 39 -46.96 -2.31 -6.29
CA ASN A 39 -46.41 -1.18 -5.56
C ASN A 39 -45.02 -1.62 -5.10
N ASN A 40 -43.98 -1.11 -5.77
CA ASN A 40 -42.59 -1.16 -5.35
C ASN A 40 -42.37 -0.26 -4.11
N SER A 41 -43.35 -0.21 -3.20
CA SER A 41 -43.23 0.49 -1.93
C SER A 41 -42.34 -0.34 -1.03
N THR A 42 -41.12 0.15 -0.78
CA THR A 42 -40.20 -0.44 0.18
C THR A 42 -40.85 -0.42 1.56
N VAL A 43 -41.01 -1.58 2.17
CA VAL A 43 -41.53 -1.67 3.55
C VAL A 43 -40.38 -1.43 4.50
N VAL A 44 -40.44 -0.38 5.31
CA VAL A 44 -39.40 -0.06 6.31
C VAL A 44 -39.90 -0.46 7.69
N ILE A 45 -39.21 -1.39 8.34
CA ILE A 45 -39.49 -1.85 9.70
C ILE A 45 -38.42 -1.23 10.60
N THR A 46 -38.83 -0.47 11.62
CA THR A 46 -37.89 0.15 12.57
C THR A 46 -38.02 -0.51 13.93
N LEU A 47 -36.91 -0.99 14.50
CA LEU A 47 -36.81 -1.52 15.85
C LEU A 47 -35.93 -0.61 16.69
N PHE A 48 -36.38 -0.30 17.91
CA PHE A 48 -35.61 0.49 18.87
C PHE A 48 -34.98 -0.42 19.93
N VAL A 49 -33.74 -0.14 20.29
CA VAL A 49 -32.98 -0.91 21.30
C VAL A 49 -32.36 0.04 22.30
N ASP A 50 -32.54 -0.23 23.58
CA ASP A 50 -31.98 0.54 24.69
C ASP A 50 -31.36 -0.46 25.68
N ALA A 51 -30.05 -0.35 25.90
CA ALA A 51 -29.31 -1.23 26.80
C ALA A 51 -29.78 -1.15 28.26
N THR A 52 -30.55 -0.11 28.62
CA THR A 52 -31.15 0.07 29.94
C THR A 52 -32.60 -0.41 30.04
N SER A 53 -33.19 -0.85 28.92
CA SER A 53 -34.57 -1.34 28.87
C SER A 53 -34.77 -2.56 29.77
N GLN A 54 -35.94 -2.62 30.41
CA GLN A 54 -36.41 -3.78 31.19
C GLN A 54 -37.55 -4.53 30.50
N PHE A 55 -37.88 -4.20 29.25
CA PHE A 55 -38.94 -4.86 28.51
C PHE A 55 -38.53 -6.27 28.09
N ASN A 56 -39.48 -7.21 28.15
CA ASN A 56 -39.27 -8.57 27.67
C ASN A 56 -39.28 -8.61 26.12
N ILE A 57 -38.63 -9.64 25.58
CA ILE A 57 -38.50 -9.88 24.13
C ILE A 57 -39.84 -9.91 23.37
N THR A 58 -40.94 -10.29 24.03
CA THR A 58 -42.26 -10.43 23.41
C THR A 58 -42.95 -9.10 23.13
N ASP A 59 -42.56 -8.03 23.82
CA ASP A 59 -43.28 -6.76 23.85
C ASP A 59 -42.38 -5.56 23.53
N CYS A 60 -41.22 -5.80 22.91
CA CYS A 60 -40.25 -4.76 22.57
C CYS A 60 -40.26 -4.36 21.08
N GLY A 61 -39.56 -3.28 20.73
CA GLY A 61 -39.30 -2.87 19.35
C GLY A 61 -39.83 -1.49 18.97
N THR A 62 -40.60 -0.82 19.84
CA THR A 62 -41.06 0.57 19.64
C THR A 62 -40.23 1.57 20.44
N VAL A 63 -40.41 2.87 20.19
CA VAL A 63 -39.74 3.93 20.96
C VAL A 63 -40.10 3.86 22.44
N GLU A 64 -41.37 3.56 22.75
CA GLU A 64 -41.90 3.49 24.11
C GLU A 64 -41.54 2.18 24.82
N SER A 65 -41.29 1.11 24.05
CA SER A 65 -40.91 -0.21 24.53
C SER A 65 -39.66 -0.73 23.80
N PRO A 66 -38.47 -0.14 24.01
CA PRO A 66 -37.27 -0.55 23.29
C PRO A 66 -36.78 -1.93 23.72
N CYS A 67 -36.18 -2.70 22.82
CA CYS A 67 -35.59 -3.99 23.13
C CYS A 67 -34.34 -3.83 24.02
N PRO A 68 -34.12 -4.74 25.00
CA PRO A 68 -32.99 -4.64 25.92
C PRO A 68 -31.64 -5.00 25.28
N SER A 69 -31.64 -5.75 24.18
CA SER A 69 -30.44 -6.04 23.41
C SER A 69 -30.71 -6.13 21.91
N MET A 70 -29.63 -6.03 21.12
CA MET A 70 -29.70 -6.24 19.67
C MET A 70 -30.10 -7.68 19.35
N THR A 71 -29.61 -8.67 20.10
CA THR A 71 -30.03 -10.08 19.99
C THR A 71 -31.55 -10.23 20.15
N ASP A 72 -32.16 -9.50 21.09
CA ASP A 72 -33.61 -9.54 21.30
C ASP A 72 -34.36 -8.92 20.12
N ALA A 73 -33.89 -7.78 19.62
CA ALA A 73 -34.45 -7.14 18.42
C ALA A 73 -34.34 -8.06 17.19
N PHE A 74 -33.21 -8.73 17.01
CA PHE A 74 -33.00 -9.70 15.93
C PHE A 74 -33.91 -10.91 16.06
N THR A 75 -34.06 -11.45 17.27
CA THR A 75 -34.91 -12.62 17.54
C THR A 75 -36.39 -12.31 17.33
N LEU A 76 -36.85 -11.14 17.80
CA LEU A 76 -38.21 -10.64 17.55
C LEU A 76 -38.48 -10.54 16.05
N TYR A 77 -37.51 -10.04 15.28
CA TYR A 77 -37.64 -9.93 13.84
C TYR A 77 -37.65 -11.29 13.14
N SER A 78 -36.69 -12.17 13.47
CA SER A 78 -36.56 -13.48 12.84
C SER A 78 -37.80 -14.35 13.05
N ASN A 79 -38.45 -14.23 14.22
CA ASN A 79 -39.68 -14.98 14.53
C ASN A 79 -40.90 -14.51 13.74
N ASN A 80 -40.91 -13.26 13.26
CA ASN A 80 -42.00 -12.67 12.49
C ASN A 80 -41.78 -12.72 10.96
N ALA A 81 -40.59 -13.11 10.50
CA ALA A 81 -40.20 -13.11 9.10
C ALA A 81 -40.83 -14.29 8.32
N GLN A 82 -42.12 -14.23 8.05
CA GLN A 82 -42.70 -15.02 6.95
C GLN A 82 -42.30 -14.38 5.62
N TYR A 83 -41.40 -15.04 4.88
CA TYR A 83 -41.06 -14.85 3.46
C TYR A 83 -41.41 -13.47 2.88
N SER A 84 -40.71 -12.41 3.29
CA SER A 84 -40.97 -11.10 2.70
C SER A 84 -40.43 -11.02 1.26
N SER A 85 -41.20 -10.36 0.40
CA SER A 85 -40.77 -9.94 -0.93
C SER A 85 -39.49 -9.09 -0.85
N SER A 86 -38.69 -9.08 -1.91
CA SER A 86 -37.34 -8.47 -2.05
C SER A 86 -37.21 -6.95 -1.79
N ASN A 87 -38.19 -6.29 -1.17
CA ASN A 87 -38.28 -4.85 -0.98
C ASN A 87 -38.49 -4.44 0.50
N THR A 88 -38.07 -5.25 1.48
CA THR A 88 -38.21 -4.90 2.91
C THR A 88 -36.87 -4.41 3.48
N SER A 89 -36.88 -3.28 4.19
CA SER A 89 -35.72 -2.73 4.91
C SER A 89 -35.97 -2.77 6.42
N LEU A 90 -35.02 -3.28 7.19
CA LEU A 90 -35.01 -3.26 8.66
C LEU A 90 -34.06 -2.16 9.14
N VAL A 91 -34.53 -1.28 10.03
CA VAL A 91 -33.73 -0.22 10.65
C VAL A 91 -33.68 -0.49 12.15
N ILE A 92 -32.50 -0.58 12.73
CA ILE A 92 -32.28 -0.75 14.16
C ILE A 92 -31.72 0.57 14.71
N GLN A 93 -32.51 1.21 15.57
CA GLN A 93 -32.20 2.47 16.24
C GLN A 93 -31.68 2.17 17.65
N LEU A 94 -30.42 2.48 17.91
CA LEU A 94 -29.77 2.25 19.19
C LEU A 94 -29.79 3.54 20.03
N PHE A 95 -30.42 3.52 21.19
CA PHE A 95 -30.28 4.61 22.16
C PHE A 95 -28.82 4.78 22.62
N ALA A 96 -28.46 5.95 23.14
CA ALA A 96 -27.11 6.17 23.65
C ALA A 96 -26.81 5.20 24.80
N GLY A 97 -25.67 4.51 24.75
CA GLY A 97 -25.32 3.51 25.75
C GLY A 97 -24.26 2.53 25.29
N THR A 98 -23.93 1.58 26.17
CA THR A 98 -22.98 0.49 25.90
C THR A 98 -23.75 -0.83 25.75
N TYR A 99 -23.62 -1.47 24.61
CA TYR A 99 -24.27 -2.74 24.27
C TYR A 99 -23.25 -3.87 24.31
N SER A 100 -23.64 -5.02 24.88
CA SER A 100 -22.81 -6.23 24.85
C SER A 100 -22.79 -6.84 23.44
N GLY A 101 -21.59 -7.13 22.94
CA GLY A 101 -21.35 -7.77 21.65
C GLY A 101 -21.63 -9.28 21.62
N ALA A 102 -21.83 -9.94 22.76
CA ALA A 102 -21.92 -11.39 22.83
C ALA A 102 -23.15 -11.96 22.08
N ASN A 103 -22.91 -12.84 21.10
CA ASN A 103 -23.92 -13.65 20.41
C ASN A 103 -24.95 -12.91 19.55
N ASN A 104 -24.60 -11.74 19.00
CA ASN A 104 -25.43 -11.04 18.01
C ASN A 104 -25.36 -11.75 16.64
N GLN A 105 -26.07 -12.87 16.49
CA GLN A 105 -26.21 -13.60 15.24
C GLN A 105 -27.49 -13.17 14.53
N LEU A 106 -27.35 -12.66 13.31
CA LEU A 106 -28.45 -12.17 12.50
C LEU A 106 -28.57 -13.01 11.22
N ASN A 107 -29.64 -13.80 11.12
CA ASN A 107 -29.97 -14.55 9.91
C ASN A 107 -30.96 -13.73 9.07
N LEU A 108 -30.52 -13.20 7.92
CA LEU A 108 -31.36 -12.37 7.04
C LEU A 108 -31.63 -13.04 5.71
N PHE A 109 -32.90 -13.08 5.32
CA PHE A 109 -33.36 -13.58 4.03
C PHE A 109 -34.09 -12.48 3.26
N GLY A 110 -33.41 -11.79 2.35
CA GLY A 110 -34.04 -10.82 1.43
C GLY A 110 -34.30 -9.41 1.98
N TYR A 111 -33.49 -8.91 2.92
CA TYR A 111 -33.66 -7.61 3.58
C TYR A 111 -32.45 -6.68 3.44
N ASN A 112 -32.72 -5.38 3.36
CA ASN A 112 -31.71 -4.36 3.65
C ASN A 112 -31.72 -4.05 5.15
N VAL A 113 -30.57 -4.05 5.83
CA VAL A 113 -30.50 -3.77 7.27
C VAL A 113 -29.69 -2.52 7.53
N THR A 114 -30.26 -1.54 8.24
CA THR A 114 -29.56 -0.35 8.70
C THR A 114 -29.44 -0.40 10.22
N ILE A 115 -28.23 -0.29 10.79
CA ILE A 115 -28.03 -0.12 12.23
C ILE A 115 -27.45 1.29 12.46
N GLN A 116 -28.11 2.09 13.29
CA GLN A 116 -27.71 3.48 13.53
C GLN A 116 -28.12 3.96 14.93
N PRO A 117 -27.47 5.00 15.46
CA PRO A 117 -27.88 5.62 16.72
C PRO A 117 -29.20 6.36 16.56
N TYR A 118 -30.04 6.25 17.59
CA TYR A 118 -31.23 7.08 17.76
C TYR A 118 -30.83 8.49 18.19
N ASN A 119 -31.37 9.52 17.52
CA ASN A 119 -31.12 10.94 17.81
C ASN A 119 -29.63 11.33 17.89
N ASN A 120 -28.76 10.70 17.08
CA ASN A 120 -27.31 10.92 17.08
C ASN A 120 -26.64 10.65 18.44
N GLY A 121 -27.23 9.79 19.27
CA GLY A 121 -26.62 9.34 20.52
C GLY A 121 -25.28 8.63 20.30
N ASN A 122 -24.40 8.69 21.29
CA ASN A 122 -23.16 7.92 21.27
C ASN A 122 -23.46 6.48 21.66
N VAL A 123 -23.19 5.55 20.74
CA VAL A 123 -23.42 4.12 20.94
C VAL A 123 -22.07 3.43 21.01
N THR A 124 -21.81 2.71 22.09
CA THR A 124 -20.66 1.82 22.20
C THR A 124 -21.14 0.37 22.14
N VAL A 125 -20.52 -0.47 21.34
CA VAL A 125 -20.74 -1.92 21.36
C VAL A 125 -19.46 -2.56 21.89
N ASP A 126 -19.48 -2.94 23.16
CA ASP A 126 -18.37 -3.60 23.83
C ASP A 126 -18.54 -5.12 23.76
N GLY A 127 -17.56 -5.84 23.22
CA GLY A 127 -17.60 -7.30 23.22
C GLY A 127 -16.44 -7.85 23.96
N GLN A 128 -16.76 -8.21 25.18
CA GLN A 128 -15.93 -9.04 26.04
C GLN A 128 -15.80 -10.43 25.36
N ASN A 129 -14.80 -10.57 24.50
CA ASN A 129 -14.22 -11.83 23.99
C ASN A 129 -15.16 -12.87 23.34
N THR A 130 -16.35 -12.51 22.84
CA THR A 130 -17.28 -13.48 22.24
C THR A 130 -17.86 -13.01 20.90
N SER A 131 -17.58 -13.79 19.85
CA SER A 131 -18.33 -13.93 18.58
C SER A 131 -18.91 -12.67 17.89
N GLY A 132 -18.14 -11.58 17.74
CA GLY A 132 -18.41 -10.51 16.77
C GLY A 132 -19.59 -9.57 17.10
N PHE A 133 -19.56 -8.33 16.60
CA PHE A 133 -20.64 -7.34 16.69
C PHE A 133 -21.88 -7.81 15.92
N LEU A 134 -21.65 -8.34 14.72
CA LEU A 134 -22.70 -8.76 13.81
C LEU A 134 -22.19 -9.93 12.99
N THR A 135 -22.73 -11.12 13.24
CA THR A 135 -22.49 -12.27 12.36
C THR A 135 -23.69 -12.48 11.46
N ILE A 136 -23.50 -12.43 10.14
CA ILE A 136 -24.57 -12.61 9.15
C ILE A 136 -24.44 -13.99 8.50
N ASN A 137 -25.38 -14.90 8.81
CA ASN A 137 -25.46 -16.25 8.24
C ASN A 137 -26.67 -16.39 7.27
N ASN A 138 -26.52 -17.21 6.24
CA ASN A 138 -27.41 -17.54 5.10
C ASN A 138 -28.11 -16.37 4.37
N ILE A 139 -27.37 -15.56 3.61
CA ILE A 139 -27.89 -14.43 2.82
C ILE A 139 -28.46 -14.88 1.45
N ASN A 140 -29.64 -15.51 1.38
CA ASN A 140 -30.27 -15.75 0.07
C ASN A 140 -30.96 -14.47 -0.46
N ARG A 141 -30.51 -13.98 -1.64
CA ARG A 141 -30.97 -12.78 -2.41
C ARG A 141 -30.38 -11.42 -1.99
N ASN A 142 -30.38 -10.46 -2.92
CA ASN A 142 -29.81 -9.09 -2.86
C ASN A 142 -30.05 -8.38 -1.51
N ASN A 143 -29.10 -8.46 -0.57
CA ASN A 143 -29.19 -7.78 0.73
C ASN A 143 -28.11 -6.70 0.81
N ASN A 144 -28.50 -5.52 1.31
CA ASN A 144 -27.60 -4.42 1.65
C ASN A 144 -27.59 -4.21 3.18
N VAL A 145 -26.42 -4.31 3.80
CA VAL A 145 -26.25 -3.99 5.23
C VAL A 145 -25.57 -2.64 5.31
N THR A 146 -26.15 -1.68 6.01
CA THR A 146 -25.62 -0.35 6.22
C THR A 146 -25.47 -0.10 7.71
N THR A 147 -24.32 0.34 8.17
CA THR A 147 -24.12 0.76 9.56
C THR A 147 -23.66 2.21 9.56
N ASN A 148 -24.40 3.11 10.24
CA ASN A 148 -24.23 4.55 10.13
C ASN A 148 -23.92 5.21 11.48
N ASN A 149 -22.98 6.16 11.47
CA ASN A 149 -22.72 7.23 12.44
C ASN A 149 -22.50 6.85 13.92
N ASN A 150 -21.42 7.36 14.53
CA ASN A 150 -21.19 7.41 15.99
C ASN A 150 -21.37 6.09 16.77
N VAL A 151 -21.22 4.96 16.09
CA VAL A 151 -21.08 3.66 16.73
C VAL A 151 -19.59 3.41 16.95
N THR A 152 -19.18 3.26 18.21
CA THR A 152 -17.86 2.72 18.57
C THR A 152 -18.01 1.23 18.80
N THR A 153 -17.34 0.36 18.04
CA THR A 153 -17.39 -1.09 18.31
C THR A 153 -16.01 -1.66 18.64
N ASN A 154 -15.99 -2.58 19.59
CA ASN A 154 -14.83 -3.40 19.93
C ASN A 154 -14.96 -4.82 19.31
N ASN A 155 -15.78 -5.02 18.27
CA ASN A 155 -16.02 -6.35 17.70
C ASN A 155 -16.16 -6.41 16.17
N ASN A 156 -16.10 -7.64 15.67
CA ASN A 156 -16.10 -7.98 14.24
C ASN A 156 -17.50 -8.06 13.61
N VAL A 157 -17.65 -7.54 12.40
CA VAL A 157 -18.68 -7.91 11.42
C VAL A 157 -18.19 -9.13 10.62
N THR A 158 -18.84 -10.27 10.78
CA THR A 158 -18.47 -11.51 10.06
C THR A 158 -19.58 -11.89 9.08
N THR A 159 -19.24 -12.05 7.81
CA THR A 159 -20.15 -12.61 6.80
C THR A 159 -19.61 -13.97 6.33
N ASN A 160 -20.33 -15.06 6.63
CA ASN A 160 -19.91 -16.42 6.32
C ASN A 160 -20.94 -17.11 5.42
N ASN A 161 -20.96 -16.97 4.08
CA ASN A 161 -21.94 -17.71 3.25
C ASN A 161 -21.62 -17.97 1.76
N ASN A 162 -22.28 -19.01 1.23
CA ASN A 162 -22.65 -19.27 -0.18
C ASN A 162 -24.07 -18.71 -0.45
N PRO A 163 -24.27 -17.54 -1.11
CA PRO A 163 -24.95 -17.54 -2.44
C PRO A 163 -24.75 -16.26 -3.32
N ILE A 164 -25.49 -16.13 -4.42
CA ILE A 164 -25.35 -15.29 -5.64
C ILE A 164 -24.75 -13.84 -5.52
N THR A 165 -25.20 -12.94 -4.62
CA THR A 165 -24.66 -11.56 -4.45
C THR A 165 -24.87 -11.01 -3.02
N THR A 166 -23.92 -10.24 -2.45
CA THR A 166 -23.99 -9.60 -1.11
C THR A 166 -23.34 -8.22 -1.16
N VAL A 167 -24.01 -7.19 -0.61
CA VAL A 167 -23.46 -5.82 -0.46
C VAL A 167 -23.40 -5.46 1.02
N VAL A 168 -22.25 -5.00 1.49
CA VAL A 168 -22.02 -4.52 2.85
C VAL A 168 -21.46 -3.11 2.77
N ASN A 169 -22.19 -2.14 3.28
CA ASN A 169 -21.79 -0.74 3.41
C ASN A 169 -21.56 -0.42 4.90
N ILE A 170 -20.40 0.15 5.22
CA ILE A 170 -20.03 0.57 6.57
C ILE A 170 -19.63 2.04 6.50
N GLU A 171 -20.35 2.91 7.20
CA GLU A 171 -20.17 4.36 7.10
C GLU A 171 -19.94 5.01 8.48
N SER A 172 -18.83 5.74 8.61
CA SER A 172 -18.51 6.59 9.77
C SER A 172 -18.47 5.85 11.11
N ILE A 173 -17.80 4.68 11.13
CA ILE A 173 -17.67 3.85 12.34
C ILE A 173 -16.26 3.92 12.91
N ASN A 174 -16.19 4.06 14.24
CA ASN A 174 -14.94 4.03 15.00
C ASN A 174 -14.74 2.62 15.59
N PHE A 175 -13.62 2.00 15.28
CA PHE A 175 -13.21 0.69 15.77
C PHE A 175 -11.94 0.84 16.62
N ILE A 176 -11.99 0.40 17.88
CA ILE A 176 -10.89 0.62 18.85
C ILE A 176 -10.59 -0.70 19.57
N ASN A 177 -9.31 -1.04 19.73
CA ASN A 177 -8.84 -2.17 20.56
C ASN A 177 -9.42 -3.54 20.17
N LEU A 178 -9.49 -3.83 18.86
CA LEU A 178 -10.03 -5.10 18.36
C LEU A 178 -9.05 -6.26 18.57
N ASN A 179 -9.28 -7.05 19.62
CA ASN A 179 -8.55 -8.28 19.94
C ASN A 179 -9.43 -9.51 19.72
N SER A 180 -9.83 -9.77 18.49
CA SER A 180 -10.60 -10.99 18.21
C SER A 180 -9.70 -12.23 18.19
N SER A 181 -9.61 -12.92 19.32
CA SER A 181 -9.05 -14.27 19.42
C SER A 181 -10.13 -15.30 19.05
N VAL A 182 -10.55 -15.34 17.78
CA VAL A 182 -11.40 -16.47 17.34
C VAL A 182 -10.47 -17.67 17.16
N ASN A 183 -10.67 -18.73 17.96
CA ASN A 183 -9.97 -20.01 17.84
C ASN A 183 -9.91 -20.44 16.38
N GLY A 184 -8.71 -20.36 15.77
CA GLY A 184 -8.50 -20.58 14.33
C GLY A 184 -7.72 -19.47 13.61
N GLY A 185 -7.52 -18.29 14.23
CA GLY A 185 -6.62 -17.24 13.71
C GLY A 185 -7.24 -16.25 12.72
N PHE A 186 -8.56 -16.02 12.77
CA PHE A 186 -9.29 -15.23 11.75
C PHE A 186 -10.11 -14.06 12.30
N GLY A 187 -9.72 -13.52 13.45
CA GLY A 187 -10.43 -12.39 14.00
C GLY A 187 -10.12 -11.10 13.26
N SER A 188 -10.96 -10.71 12.31
CA SER A 188 -10.89 -9.40 11.63
C SER A 188 -12.20 -8.64 11.75
N LEU A 189 -12.11 -7.30 11.81
CA LEU A 189 -13.31 -6.46 11.90
C LEU A 189 -14.29 -6.75 10.77
N VAL A 190 -13.83 -6.84 9.52
CA VAL A 190 -14.67 -7.35 8.44
C VAL A 190 -14.05 -8.62 7.91
N TYR A 191 -14.67 -9.75 8.22
CA TYR A 191 -14.29 -11.05 7.65
C TYR A 191 -15.26 -11.47 6.55
N VAL A 192 -14.75 -11.57 5.33
CA VAL A 192 -15.49 -12.06 4.17
C VAL A 192 -14.86 -13.36 3.70
N ASN A 193 -15.60 -14.47 3.81
CA ASN A 193 -15.21 -15.76 3.23
C ASN A 193 -16.29 -16.25 2.27
N THR A 194 -16.00 -16.22 0.97
CA THR A 194 -16.94 -16.65 -0.07
C THR A 194 -16.26 -17.58 -1.07
N SER A 195 -17.04 -18.51 -1.64
CA SER A 195 -16.57 -19.41 -2.70
C SER A 195 -17.42 -19.36 -3.98
N GLN A 196 -18.63 -18.78 -3.93
CA GLN A 196 -19.57 -18.70 -5.07
C GLN A 196 -20.42 -17.42 -5.10
N SER A 197 -19.99 -16.34 -4.45
CA SER A 197 -20.80 -15.13 -4.20
C SER A 197 -20.10 -13.87 -4.68
N LEU A 198 -20.84 -12.97 -5.36
CA LEU A 198 -20.38 -11.59 -5.60
C LEU A 198 -20.44 -10.82 -4.28
N VAL A 199 -19.32 -10.29 -3.79
CA VAL A 199 -19.28 -9.45 -2.60
C VAL A 199 -18.89 -8.03 -2.98
N ASN A 200 -19.68 -7.05 -2.57
CA ASN A 200 -19.33 -5.63 -2.62
C ASN A 200 -19.23 -5.10 -1.19
N LEU A 201 -18.02 -4.75 -0.76
CA LEU A 201 -17.76 -4.21 0.56
C LEU A 201 -17.34 -2.74 0.41
N ASN A 202 -18.11 -1.81 0.97
CA ASN A 202 -17.82 -0.38 0.93
C ASN A 202 -17.61 0.14 2.35
N LEU A 203 -16.45 0.72 2.63
CA LEU A 203 -16.13 1.39 3.88
C LEU A 203 -15.89 2.87 3.60
N THR A 204 -16.61 3.74 4.29
CA THR A 204 -16.47 5.20 4.13
C THR A 204 -16.35 5.88 5.47
N GLY A 205 -15.32 6.71 5.68
CA GLY A 205 -15.20 7.52 6.90
C GLY A 205 -14.90 6.72 8.17
N CYS A 206 -14.44 5.47 8.05
CA CYS A 206 -14.15 4.62 9.20
C CYS A 206 -12.84 5.02 9.87
N ASN A 207 -12.75 4.89 11.19
CA ASN A 207 -11.51 5.03 11.95
C ASN A 207 -11.22 3.72 12.69
N VAL A 208 -10.16 3.01 12.34
CA VAL A 208 -9.75 1.77 12.98
C VAL A 208 -8.44 1.99 13.71
N SER A 209 -8.39 1.68 15.00
CA SER A 209 -7.20 1.85 15.83
C SER A 209 -6.94 0.65 16.73
N ASN A 210 -5.66 0.39 17.02
CA ASN A 210 -5.22 -0.64 17.98
C ASN A 210 -5.85 -2.02 17.71
N SER A 211 -5.97 -2.40 16.44
CA SER A 211 -6.70 -3.60 16.03
C SER A 211 -5.75 -4.68 15.53
N LEU A 212 -5.99 -5.95 15.90
CA LEU A 212 -5.15 -7.05 15.44
C LEU A 212 -5.33 -7.30 13.93
N HIS A 213 -6.58 -7.45 13.47
CA HIS A 213 -6.91 -7.44 12.04
C HIS A 213 -8.10 -6.53 11.74
N ALA A 214 -8.00 -5.61 10.78
CA ALA A 214 -9.13 -4.72 10.46
C ALA A 214 -10.05 -5.31 9.38
N ILE A 215 -9.52 -5.72 8.23
CA ILE A 215 -10.31 -6.25 7.13
C ILE A 215 -9.58 -7.45 6.56
N SER A 216 -10.21 -8.62 6.58
CA SER A 216 -9.70 -9.81 5.93
C SER A 216 -10.73 -10.34 4.95
N THR A 217 -10.37 -10.40 3.68
CA THR A 217 -11.17 -11.07 2.66
C THR A 217 -10.46 -12.33 2.17
N ARG A 218 -11.27 -13.33 1.85
CA ARG A 218 -10.79 -14.65 1.48
C ARG A 218 -11.74 -15.28 0.46
N ASN A 219 -11.26 -15.48 -0.76
CA ASN A 219 -11.99 -16.17 -1.82
C ASN A 219 -11.06 -17.11 -2.58
N TRP A 220 -11.19 -18.41 -2.33
CA TRP A 220 -10.25 -19.43 -2.85
C TRP A 220 -10.67 -20.00 -4.21
N ASN A 221 -11.95 -19.89 -4.59
CA ASN A 221 -12.54 -20.77 -5.62
C ASN A 221 -13.38 -20.07 -6.70
N SER A 222 -13.62 -18.75 -6.64
CA SER A 222 -14.47 -18.12 -7.65
C SER A 222 -13.65 -17.62 -8.85
N THR A 223 -13.64 -18.35 -9.94
CA THR A 223 -13.00 -17.93 -11.20
C THR A 223 -13.80 -16.91 -12.02
N ASN A 224 -14.93 -16.36 -11.53
CA ASN A 224 -15.86 -15.62 -12.40
C ASN A 224 -16.72 -14.53 -11.71
N LEU A 225 -16.34 -13.99 -10.54
CA LEU A 225 -17.17 -12.99 -9.83
C LEU A 225 -16.39 -11.69 -9.58
N ASN A 226 -16.95 -10.56 -10.02
CA ASN A 226 -16.39 -9.20 -9.89
C ASN A 226 -16.51 -8.66 -8.46
N ASN A 227 -15.96 -9.35 -7.46
CA ASN A 227 -16.00 -8.87 -6.08
C ASN A 227 -15.36 -7.49 -5.98
N THR A 228 -15.97 -6.58 -5.24
CA THR A 228 -15.45 -5.23 -5.03
C THR A 228 -15.19 -4.96 -3.55
N LEU A 229 -14.09 -4.26 -3.30
CA LEU A 229 -13.81 -3.63 -2.01
C LEU A 229 -13.55 -2.15 -2.28
N SER A 230 -14.27 -1.26 -1.62
CA SER A 230 -14.01 0.17 -1.65
C SER A 230 -13.76 0.69 -0.25
N ILE A 231 -12.66 1.42 -0.09
CA ILE A 231 -12.28 2.09 1.15
C ILE A 231 -12.06 3.56 0.82
N THR A 232 -12.85 4.44 1.44
CA THR A 232 -12.83 5.87 1.13
C THR A 232 -12.81 6.71 2.40
N ASN A 233 -11.87 7.66 2.51
CA ASN A 233 -11.76 8.56 3.66
C ASN A 233 -11.62 7.83 5.01
N CYS A 234 -11.00 6.64 5.03
CA CYS A 234 -10.82 5.85 6.25
C CYS A 234 -9.43 6.11 6.86
N ILE A 235 -9.33 5.99 8.19
CA ILE A 235 -8.07 6.05 8.93
C ILE A 235 -7.84 4.71 9.61
N PHE A 236 -6.67 4.12 9.40
CA PHE A 236 -6.23 2.88 10.03
C PHE A 236 -4.90 3.12 10.74
N GLN A 237 -4.87 2.93 12.05
CA GLN A 237 -3.70 3.27 12.85
C GLN A 237 -3.36 2.22 13.91
N LEU A 238 -2.06 2.09 14.23
CA LEU A 238 -1.56 1.27 15.33
C LEU A 238 -2.08 -0.18 15.31
N SER A 239 -2.35 -0.70 14.12
CA SER A 239 -2.97 -2.01 13.92
C SER A 239 -1.95 -3.01 13.36
N THR A 240 -2.13 -4.30 13.66
CA THR A 240 -1.14 -5.32 13.28
C THR A 240 -1.27 -5.73 11.83
N ASP A 241 -2.49 -5.95 11.34
CA ASP A 241 -2.77 -6.33 9.94
C ASP A 241 -4.04 -5.62 9.48
N VAL A 242 -3.89 -4.49 8.79
CA VAL A 242 -5.03 -3.66 8.45
C VAL A 242 -5.87 -4.30 7.35
N LEU A 243 -5.30 -4.50 6.16
CA LEU A 243 -6.06 -4.99 5.02
C LEU A 243 -5.39 -6.20 4.39
N ASN A 244 -6.04 -7.35 4.52
CA ASN A 244 -5.58 -8.63 4.01
C ASN A 244 -6.57 -9.17 2.97
N ILE A 245 -6.24 -9.04 1.68
CA ILE A 245 -7.12 -9.42 0.57
C ILE A 245 -6.55 -10.66 -0.10
N ASN A 246 -7.28 -11.76 -0.02
CA ASN A 246 -6.90 -13.00 -0.70
C ASN A 246 -7.97 -13.42 -1.70
N GLY A 247 -7.58 -13.49 -2.97
CA GLY A 247 -8.43 -13.92 -4.07
C GLY A 247 -8.87 -12.77 -4.98
N PRO A 248 -9.68 -13.08 -6.02
CA PRO A 248 -10.01 -12.15 -7.09
C PRO A 248 -10.98 -11.06 -6.61
N PHE A 249 -10.42 -9.95 -6.17
CA PHE A 249 -11.14 -8.72 -5.84
C PHE A 249 -10.70 -7.57 -6.77
N ASN A 250 -11.63 -6.64 -7.01
CA ASN A 250 -11.35 -5.30 -7.50
C ASN A 250 -11.42 -4.35 -6.30
N ALA A 251 -10.26 -4.03 -5.75
CA ALA A 251 -10.11 -3.21 -4.56
C ALA A 251 -9.77 -1.76 -4.92
N THR A 252 -10.40 -0.81 -4.23
CA THR A 252 -10.13 0.63 -4.36
C THR A 252 -9.89 1.22 -2.98
N VAL A 253 -8.84 2.03 -2.86
CA VAL A 253 -8.48 2.75 -1.63
C VAL A 253 -8.29 4.21 -2.00
N THR A 254 -9.18 5.07 -1.52
CA THR A 254 -9.21 6.49 -1.90
C THR A 254 -9.14 7.38 -0.67
N ASN A 255 -8.27 8.38 -0.68
CA ASN A 255 -8.15 9.40 0.37
C ASN A 255 -8.06 8.83 1.79
N SER A 256 -7.43 7.67 1.95
CA SER A 256 -7.38 6.93 3.21
C SER A 256 -5.98 6.97 3.81
N GLN A 257 -5.87 6.79 5.12
CA GLN A 257 -4.63 6.93 5.88
C GLN A 257 -4.29 5.63 6.60
N PHE A 258 -3.03 5.18 6.49
CA PHE A 258 -2.49 3.98 7.13
C PHE A 258 -1.26 4.39 7.93
N LEU A 259 -1.43 4.53 9.25
CA LEU A 259 -0.48 5.18 10.15
C LEU A 259 0.07 4.20 11.20
N ASN A 260 1.37 3.98 11.21
CA ASN A 260 2.07 3.20 12.24
C ASN A 260 1.50 1.79 12.44
N ASN A 261 1.13 1.11 11.35
CA ASN A 261 0.66 -0.27 11.39
C ASN A 261 1.84 -1.26 11.25
N THR A 262 1.69 -2.49 11.74
CA THR A 262 2.68 -3.55 11.50
C THR A 262 2.56 -4.10 10.09
N ILE A 263 1.37 -4.15 9.49
CA ILE A 263 1.15 -4.44 8.07
C ILE A 263 -0.03 -3.56 7.65
N ALA A 264 0.17 -2.72 6.63
CA ALA A 264 -0.93 -1.90 6.11
C ALA A 264 -1.76 -2.66 5.08
N LEU A 265 -1.17 -3.11 3.98
CA LEU A 265 -1.87 -3.87 2.94
C LEU A 265 -1.09 -5.12 2.56
N SER A 266 -1.78 -6.25 2.59
CA SER A 266 -1.34 -7.53 2.03
C SER A 266 -2.37 -8.02 1.04
N VAL A 267 -1.99 -8.08 -0.25
CA VAL A 267 -2.87 -8.51 -1.33
C VAL A 267 -2.29 -9.67 -2.11
N ASN A 268 -3.09 -10.72 -2.30
CA ASN A 268 -2.69 -11.96 -2.95
C ASN A 268 -3.75 -12.39 -3.98
N ASN A 269 -3.35 -12.54 -5.25
CA ASN A 269 -4.23 -12.95 -6.35
C ASN A 269 -5.42 -12.01 -6.57
N VAL A 270 -5.19 -10.70 -6.42
CA VAL A 270 -6.22 -9.65 -6.57
C VAL A 270 -6.26 -9.17 -8.01
N ASN A 271 -7.46 -9.10 -8.59
CA ASN A 271 -7.65 -8.68 -9.99
C ASN A 271 -7.11 -7.27 -10.23
N SER A 272 -7.41 -6.35 -9.30
CA SER A 272 -6.92 -4.97 -9.33
C SER A 272 -6.98 -4.36 -7.94
N LEU A 273 -5.91 -3.68 -7.54
CA LEU A 273 -5.85 -2.79 -6.39
C LEU A 273 -5.48 -1.38 -6.89
N ASN A 274 -6.42 -0.45 -6.77
CA ASN A 274 -6.24 0.94 -7.16
C ASN A 274 -6.21 1.84 -5.93
N ILE A 275 -5.09 2.52 -5.70
CA ILE A 275 -4.87 3.40 -4.56
C ILE A 275 -4.73 4.83 -5.06
N THR A 276 -5.55 5.76 -4.55
CA THR A 276 -5.54 7.16 -4.98
C THR A 276 -5.58 8.10 -3.79
N GLY A 277 -4.77 9.17 -3.80
CA GLY A 277 -4.87 10.23 -2.78
C GLY A 277 -4.59 9.77 -1.34
N SER A 278 -3.94 8.62 -1.16
CA SER A 278 -3.84 7.95 0.13
C SER A 278 -2.46 8.14 0.77
N LEU A 279 -2.41 7.99 2.10
CA LEU A 279 -1.23 8.24 2.91
C LEU A 279 -0.81 6.97 3.68
N PHE A 280 0.46 6.60 3.56
CA PHE A 280 1.07 5.48 4.28
C PHE A 280 2.27 5.96 5.06
N VAL A 281 2.16 6.04 6.39
CA VAL A 281 3.19 6.64 7.24
C VAL A 281 3.61 5.69 8.35
N GLY A 282 4.91 5.46 8.49
CA GLY A 282 5.46 4.79 9.66
C GLY A 282 5.08 3.32 9.80
N ASN A 283 4.60 2.67 8.73
CA ASN A 283 4.23 1.27 8.79
C ASN A 283 5.50 0.41 8.85
N ASN A 284 5.48 -0.59 9.73
CA ASN A 284 6.58 -1.54 9.91
C ASN A 284 6.33 -2.81 9.08
N VAL A 285 7.27 -3.75 9.01
CA VAL A 285 7.26 -5.05 8.31
C VAL A 285 6.87 -5.05 6.82
N SER A 286 5.70 -4.52 6.44
CA SER A 286 5.27 -4.30 5.06
C SER A 286 4.16 -3.22 4.96
N THR A 287 4.36 -2.25 4.07
CA THR A 287 3.32 -1.23 3.80
C THR A 287 2.34 -1.72 2.74
N ILE A 288 2.81 -2.02 1.54
CA ILE A 288 2.00 -2.65 0.48
C ILE A 288 2.75 -3.88 -0.01
N TYR A 289 2.24 -5.06 0.34
CA TYR A 289 2.67 -6.33 -0.23
C TYR A 289 1.67 -6.76 -1.30
N ALA A 290 2.13 -6.85 -2.55
CA ALA A 290 1.30 -7.26 -3.68
C ALA A 290 1.91 -8.49 -4.37
N TYR A 291 1.22 -9.62 -4.21
CA TYR A 291 1.59 -10.89 -4.84
C TYR A 291 0.57 -11.28 -5.90
N ALA A 292 1.05 -11.56 -7.12
CA ALA A 292 0.22 -11.99 -8.25
C ALA A 292 -1.05 -11.12 -8.40
N SER A 293 -0.88 -9.80 -8.33
CA SER A 293 -1.98 -8.84 -8.27
C SER A 293 -1.68 -7.65 -9.17
N GLN A 294 -2.71 -7.06 -9.78
CA GLN A 294 -2.52 -5.79 -10.48
C GLN A 294 -2.56 -4.63 -9.49
N LEU A 295 -1.52 -3.79 -9.49
CA LEU A 295 -1.35 -2.69 -8.55
C LEU A 295 -1.26 -1.37 -9.31
N GLN A 296 -2.11 -0.41 -8.95
CA GLN A 296 -2.05 0.96 -9.46
C GLN A 296 -2.11 1.94 -8.30
N ILE A 297 -1.16 2.89 -8.26
CA ILE A 297 -1.07 3.89 -7.21
C ILE A 297 -0.92 5.27 -7.85
N TYR A 298 -1.82 6.18 -7.49
CA TYR A 298 -1.89 7.53 -8.02
C TYR A 298 -1.91 8.55 -6.89
N SER A 299 -1.16 9.66 -7.05
CA SER A 299 -1.29 10.84 -6.18
C SER A 299 -1.23 10.51 -4.68
N SER A 300 -0.37 9.57 -4.29
CA SER A 300 -0.30 9.02 -2.94
C SER A 300 1.08 9.22 -2.33
N ALA A 301 1.14 9.25 -0.99
CA ALA A 301 2.37 9.49 -0.24
C ALA A 301 2.71 8.31 0.67
N LEU A 302 3.92 7.79 0.55
CA LEU A 302 4.43 6.66 1.32
C LEU A 302 5.72 7.09 2.03
N SER A 303 5.68 7.25 3.34
CA SER A 303 6.82 7.80 4.08
C SER A 303 7.14 7.14 5.42
N GLY A 304 8.42 7.09 5.76
CA GLY A 304 8.89 6.57 7.05
C GLY A 304 8.61 5.08 7.26
N ASN A 305 8.32 4.33 6.19
CA ASN A 305 7.96 2.92 6.32
C ASN A 305 9.21 2.03 6.40
N GLN A 306 9.08 0.87 7.05
CA GLN A 306 10.17 -0.07 7.29
C GLN A 306 9.76 -1.50 6.91
N ALA A 307 10.64 -2.23 6.22
CA ALA A 307 10.42 -3.63 5.86
C ALA A 307 11.74 -4.39 5.62
N ASN A 308 11.64 -5.69 5.36
CA ASN A 308 12.80 -6.46 4.89
C ASN A 308 13.15 -6.11 3.43
N ASN A 309 12.16 -5.98 2.55
CA ASN A 309 12.32 -5.56 1.17
C ASN A 309 11.14 -4.66 0.80
N GLY A 310 11.36 -3.64 -0.03
CA GLY A 310 10.28 -2.82 -0.56
C GLY A 310 9.47 -2.14 0.55
N ALA A 311 10.10 -1.26 1.34
CA ALA A 311 9.48 -0.79 2.57
C ALA A 311 8.16 -0.05 2.36
N ALA A 312 8.01 0.64 1.23
CA ALA A 312 6.74 1.18 0.78
C ALA A 312 5.96 0.15 -0.07
N ILE A 313 6.62 -0.50 -1.03
CA ILE A 313 5.97 -1.47 -1.92
C ILE A 313 6.88 -2.67 -2.15
N MET A 314 6.36 -3.86 -1.84
CA MET A 314 6.91 -5.15 -2.25
C MET A 314 5.99 -5.74 -3.32
N PHE A 315 6.47 -5.82 -4.55
CA PHE A 315 5.70 -6.34 -5.69
C PHE A 315 6.32 -7.66 -6.20
N ILE A 316 5.51 -8.71 -6.23
CA ILE A 316 5.92 -10.04 -6.67
C ILE A 316 4.92 -10.56 -7.71
N SER A 317 5.41 -10.96 -8.88
CA SER A 317 4.57 -11.52 -9.93
C SER A 317 5.27 -12.66 -10.69
N MET A 318 4.49 -13.66 -11.10
CA MET A 318 4.93 -14.79 -11.93
C MET A 318 4.28 -14.81 -13.32
N ASP A 319 3.45 -13.81 -13.66
CA ASP A 319 2.69 -13.75 -14.90
C ASP A 319 2.74 -12.33 -15.52
N SER A 320 2.77 -12.24 -16.85
CA SER A 320 2.80 -10.98 -17.60
C SER A 320 1.48 -10.21 -17.53
N MET A 321 0.40 -10.86 -17.11
CA MET A 321 -0.90 -10.23 -16.90
C MET A 321 -0.92 -9.24 -15.73
N TYR A 322 -0.04 -9.41 -14.74
CA TYR A 322 0.04 -8.51 -13.59
C TYR A 322 0.96 -7.33 -13.88
N THR A 323 0.58 -6.14 -13.44
CA THR A 323 1.37 -4.91 -13.63
C THR A 323 1.42 -4.11 -12.34
N MET A 324 2.50 -3.33 -12.18
CA MET A 324 2.59 -2.26 -11.18
C MET A 324 2.69 -0.91 -11.89
N LEU A 325 1.74 -0.01 -11.62
CA LEU A 325 1.76 1.37 -12.10
C LEU A 325 1.79 2.33 -10.91
N VAL A 326 2.77 3.22 -10.89
CA VAL A 326 2.92 4.25 -9.86
C VAL A 326 3.04 5.60 -10.55
N GLN A 327 2.12 6.52 -10.29
CA GLN A 327 2.13 7.83 -10.94
C GLN A 327 1.85 8.96 -9.95
N ASN A 328 2.57 10.06 -10.09
CA ASN A 328 2.38 11.26 -9.26
C ASN A 328 2.48 10.97 -7.75
N CYS A 329 3.38 10.07 -7.34
CA CYS A 329 3.50 9.63 -5.96
C CYS A 329 4.77 10.17 -5.30
N SER A 330 4.77 10.24 -3.97
CA SER A 330 5.96 10.60 -3.18
C SER A 330 6.37 9.47 -2.24
N PHE A 331 7.64 9.07 -2.30
CA PHE A 331 8.26 8.07 -1.44
C PHE A 331 9.38 8.72 -0.63
N SER A 332 9.23 8.86 0.67
CA SER A 332 10.25 9.54 1.49
C SER A 332 10.65 8.79 2.76
N ASN A 333 11.94 8.76 3.08
CA ASN A 333 12.45 8.16 4.32
C ASN A 333 12.04 6.70 4.53
N ASN A 334 11.81 5.94 3.45
CA ASN A 334 11.49 4.52 3.57
C ASN A 334 12.78 3.70 3.71
N THR A 335 12.79 2.73 4.63
CA THR A 335 13.98 1.94 4.96
C THR A 335 13.71 0.45 4.83
N ALA A 336 14.34 -0.20 3.85
CA ALA A 336 14.37 -1.65 3.75
C ALA A 336 15.67 -2.21 4.37
N TYR A 337 15.59 -3.35 5.03
CA TYR A 337 16.79 -4.01 5.56
C TYR A 337 17.67 -4.55 4.41
N PHE A 338 17.06 -5.25 3.45
CA PHE A 338 17.78 -5.86 2.33
C PHE A 338 17.70 -4.99 1.07
N ASN A 339 16.61 -5.04 0.30
CA ASN A 339 16.54 -4.40 -1.01
C ASN A 339 15.33 -3.49 -1.18
N GLY A 340 15.45 -2.48 -2.06
CA GLY A 340 14.32 -1.63 -2.43
C GLY A 340 13.85 -0.78 -1.25
N GLY A 341 14.63 0.23 -0.87
CA GLY A 341 14.32 1.04 0.31
C GLY A 341 12.93 1.65 0.25
N ALA A 342 12.46 2.07 -0.93
CA ALA A 342 11.03 2.33 -1.17
C ALA A 342 10.35 1.14 -1.85
N VAL A 343 10.83 0.74 -3.03
CA VAL A 343 10.15 -0.24 -3.89
C VAL A 343 11.07 -1.42 -4.20
N ALA A 344 10.59 -2.64 -3.97
CA ALA A 344 11.23 -3.86 -4.44
C ALA A 344 10.26 -4.60 -5.36
N ALA A 345 10.71 -4.87 -6.59
CA ALA A 345 9.95 -5.64 -7.56
C ALA A 345 10.73 -6.88 -8.00
N MET A 346 10.14 -8.05 -7.76
CA MET A 346 10.73 -9.35 -8.05
C MET A 346 9.76 -10.14 -8.92
N THR A 347 10.01 -10.20 -10.22
CA THR A 347 9.09 -10.82 -11.18
C THR A 347 9.85 -11.31 -12.38
N SER A 348 9.36 -12.36 -13.05
CA SER A 348 9.96 -12.88 -14.27
C SER A 348 9.34 -12.33 -15.56
N VAL A 349 8.19 -11.65 -15.51
CA VAL A 349 7.40 -11.32 -16.73
C VAL A 349 6.48 -10.10 -16.62
N ALA A 350 6.24 -9.54 -15.44
CA ALA A 350 5.31 -8.41 -15.28
C ALA A 350 5.87 -7.08 -15.81
N ASN A 351 4.95 -6.16 -16.14
CA ASN A 351 5.29 -4.79 -16.56
C ASN A 351 5.25 -3.81 -15.38
N ILE A 352 6.28 -2.98 -15.26
CA ILE A 352 6.39 -1.95 -14.23
C ILE A 352 6.47 -0.57 -14.87
N GLY A 353 5.58 0.33 -14.48
CA GLY A 353 5.59 1.74 -14.89
C GLY A 353 5.66 2.64 -13.67
N ILE A 354 6.65 3.54 -13.64
CA ILE A 354 6.74 4.60 -12.63
C ILE A 354 6.85 5.94 -13.37
N SER A 355 5.97 6.89 -13.07
CA SER A 355 6.02 8.21 -13.71
C SER A 355 5.72 9.35 -12.75
N GLU A 356 6.24 10.53 -13.06
CA GLU A 356 5.88 11.79 -12.37
C GLU A 356 6.04 11.72 -10.85
N SER A 357 6.95 10.88 -10.35
CA SER A 357 7.05 10.52 -8.94
C SER A 357 8.35 11.02 -8.32
N GLN A 358 8.34 11.19 -7.00
CA GLN A 358 9.48 11.68 -6.23
C GLN A 358 9.90 10.65 -5.19
N PHE A 359 11.20 10.38 -5.14
CA PHE A 359 11.82 9.48 -4.18
C PHE A 359 12.92 10.26 -3.44
N SER A 360 12.80 10.42 -2.13
CA SER A 360 13.78 11.13 -1.31
C SER A 360 14.18 10.33 -0.07
N ASP A 361 15.47 10.31 0.25
CA ASP A 361 15.98 9.74 1.51
C ASP A 361 15.59 8.27 1.75
N ASN A 362 15.36 7.51 0.67
CA ASN A 362 15.01 6.09 0.78
C ASN A 362 16.29 5.24 0.88
N ARG A 363 16.25 4.21 1.72
CA ARG A 363 17.43 3.46 2.14
C ARG A 363 17.25 1.94 2.09
N ALA A 364 18.21 1.24 1.50
CA ALA A 364 18.42 -0.19 1.71
C ALA A 364 19.68 -0.39 2.57
N LEU A 365 19.56 -1.04 3.73
CA LEU A 365 20.67 -1.08 4.70
C LEU A 365 21.84 -1.95 4.26
N THR A 366 21.56 -3.15 3.73
CA THR A 366 22.61 -4.12 3.38
C THR A 366 22.62 -4.55 1.92
N GLY A 367 21.50 -4.42 1.21
CA GLY A 367 21.37 -4.81 -0.21
C GLY A 367 21.31 -3.61 -1.14
N GLY A 368 20.58 -3.74 -2.25
CA GLY A 368 20.58 -2.77 -3.34
C GLY A 368 19.29 -1.99 -3.54
N GLY A 369 19.39 -0.86 -4.24
CA GLY A 369 18.25 -0.05 -4.64
C GLY A 369 17.65 0.69 -3.48
N GLY A 370 18.30 1.75 -2.99
CA GLY A 370 17.76 2.58 -1.91
C GLY A 370 16.39 3.15 -2.25
N SER A 371 16.13 3.47 -3.52
CA SER A 371 14.78 3.81 -3.99
C SER A 371 14.07 2.64 -4.66
N PHE A 372 14.71 2.00 -5.64
CA PHE A 372 14.10 0.94 -6.44
C PHE A 372 15.05 -0.25 -6.61
N TYR A 373 14.55 -1.44 -6.28
CA TYR A 373 15.19 -2.71 -6.60
C TYR A 373 14.34 -3.46 -7.62
N GLY A 374 14.96 -3.90 -8.70
CA GLY A 374 14.33 -4.69 -9.75
C GLY A 374 15.08 -5.99 -10.00
N GLU A 375 14.39 -7.12 -9.94
CA GLU A 375 14.94 -8.44 -10.21
C GLU A 375 14.10 -9.21 -11.22
N SER A 376 14.77 -9.74 -12.26
CA SER A 376 14.21 -10.55 -13.36
C SER A 376 13.14 -9.85 -14.22
N LEU A 377 13.13 -8.51 -14.20
CA LEU A 377 12.12 -7.69 -14.87
C LEU A 377 12.27 -7.73 -16.40
N ASN A 378 11.34 -8.33 -17.13
CA ASN A 378 11.38 -8.34 -18.60
C ASN A 378 11.11 -6.97 -19.22
N SER A 379 10.36 -6.11 -18.52
CA SER A 379 9.97 -4.80 -19.02
C SER A 379 9.66 -3.86 -17.86
N TYR A 380 10.36 -2.74 -17.82
CA TYR A 380 10.00 -1.61 -16.97
C TYR A 380 10.24 -0.27 -17.68
N SER A 381 9.49 0.74 -17.25
CA SER A 381 9.67 2.12 -17.70
C SER A 381 9.57 3.08 -16.51
N ILE A 382 10.57 3.95 -16.37
CA ILE A 382 10.59 4.98 -15.33
C ILE A 382 10.78 6.35 -15.98
N LEU A 383 9.79 7.23 -15.82
CA LEU A 383 9.68 8.45 -16.61
C LEU A 383 9.47 9.69 -15.73
N THR A 384 10.10 10.81 -16.08
CA THR A 384 9.77 12.13 -15.50
C THR A 384 9.74 12.11 -13.98
N SER A 385 10.75 11.51 -13.34
CA SER A 385 10.77 11.25 -11.90
C SER A 385 12.10 11.68 -11.27
N THR A 386 12.08 12.00 -9.98
CA THR A 386 13.25 12.49 -9.24
C THR A 386 13.64 11.54 -8.12
N PHE A 387 14.94 11.29 -7.98
CA PHE A 387 15.53 10.40 -6.98
C PHE A 387 16.63 11.16 -6.26
N ASP A 388 16.38 11.61 -5.04
CA ASP A 388 17.32 12.43 -4.27
C ASP A 388 17.75 11.69 -2.99
N SER A 389 19.03 11.80 -2.67
CA SER A 389 19.58 11.38 -1.38
C SER A 389 19.30 9.91 -1.03
N SER A 390 19.19 9.04 -2.04
CA SER A 390 18.97 7.61 -1.82
C SER A 390 20.25 6.92 -1.34
N HIS A 391 20.12 5.84 -0.56
CA HIS A 391 21.25 5.15 0.05
C HIS A 391 21.14 3.62 -0.01
N SER A 392 22.16 2.95 -0.54
CA SER A 392 22.30 1.49 -0.47
C SER A 392 23.70 1.02 -0.87
N THR A 393 24.04 -0.23 -0.57
CA THR A 393 25.37 -0.82 -0.87
C THR A 393 25.58 -1.02 -2.37
N MET A 394 24.52 -1.40 -3.09
CA MET A 394 24.51 -1.54 -4.55
C MET A 394 23.44 -0.63 -5.14
N GLY A 395 23.82 0.35 -5.96
CA GLY A 395 22.88 1.17 -6.70
C GLY A 395 22.02 2.01 -5.78
N ALA A 396 22.56 3.12 -5.26
CA ALA A 396 21.90 3.84 -4.18
C ALA A 396 20.48 4.31 -4.54
N ALA A 397 20.23 4.72 -5.78
CA ALA A 397 18.87 4.91 -6.26
C ALA A 397 18.31 3.60 -6.82
N PHE A 398 19.01 2.97 -7.77
CA PHE A 398 18.53 1.80 -8.52
C PHE A 398 19.49 0.62 -8.47
N CYS A 399 18.98 -0.56 -8.11
CA CYS A 399 19.68 -1.82 -8.30
C CYS A 399 18.87 -2.72 -9.24
N LEU A 400 19.49 -3.12 -10.35
CA LEU A 400 18.85 -3.83 -11.45
C LEU A 400 19.57 -5.15 -11.70
N ASN A 401 18.88 -6.26 -11.54
CA ASN A 401 19.42 -7.60 -11.70
C ASN A 401 18.60 -8.42 -12.70
N ASN A 402 19.23 -8.81 -13.82
CA ASN A 402 18.61 -9.53 -14.93
C ASN A 402 17.33 -8.85 -15.45
N THR A 403 17.43 -7.55 -15.74
CA THR A 403 16.29 -6.73 -16.15
C THR A 403 16.41 -6.21 -17.58
N ALA A 404 15.31 -5.84 -18.19
CA ALA A 404 15.28 -5.10 -19.45
C ALA A 404 14.27 -3.95 -19.33
N GLY A 405 14.71 -2.73 -19.58
CA GLY A 405 13.83 -1.57 -19.46
C GLY A 405 14.47 -0.26 -19.86
N SER A 406 13.68 0.81 -19.71
CA SER A 406 14.07 2.16 -20.09
C SER A 406 13.79 3.16 -18.98
N MET A 407 14.63 4.18 -18.91
CA MET A 407 14.44 5.32 -18.03
C MET A 407 14.61 6.60 -18.83
N SER A 408 13.69 7.54 -18.66
CA SER A 408 13.76 8.82 -19.36
C SER A 408 13.34 10.02 -18.53
N ASN A 409 13.98 11.17 -18.78
CA ASN A 409 13.70 12.43 -18.12
C ASN A 409 13.80 12.32 -16.59
N LEU A 410 14.90 11.73 -16.10
CA LEU A 410 15.12 11.51 -14.67
C LEU A 410 16.18 12.44 -14.11
N TYR A 411 16.03 12.78 -12.84
CA TYR A 411 17.06 13.46 -12.04
C TYR A 411 17.45 12.56 -10.87
N ILE A 412 18.72 12.13 -10.83
CA ILE A 412 19.26 11.27 -9.77
C ILE A 412 20.40 12.01 -9.08
N THR A 413 20.17 12.40 -7.84
CA THR A 413 21.00 13.37 -7.14
C THR A 413 21.40 12.90 -5.75
N LYS A 414 22.63 13.25 -5.33
CA LYS A 414 23.16 13.06 -3.95
C LYS A 414 23.06 11.63 -3.43
N SER A 415 22.98 10.66 -4.33
CA SER A 415 22.87 9.27 -3.93
C SER A 415 24.20 8.84 -3.31
N ASN A 416 24.14 8.29 -2.10
CA ASN A 416 25.31 7.97 -1.27
C ASN A 416 26.28 9.15 -1.01
N GLU A 417 25.83 10.40 -0.96
CA GLU A 417 26.68 11.62 -0.82
C GLU A 417 27.69 11.58 0.35
N TYR A 418 27.39 10.85 1.43
CA TYR A 418 28.28 10.71 2.60
C TYR A 418 29.07 9.40 2.65
N SER A 419 29.08 8.63 1.56
CA SER A 419 29.83 7.38 1.53
C SER A 419 31.33 7.62 1.68
N THR A 420 32.00 6.71 2.39
CA THR A 420 33.44 6.79 2.65
C THR A 420 34.19 5.69 1.92
N PHE A 421 35.50 5.87 1.71
CA PHE A 421 36.36 4.87 1.04
C PHE A 421 36.36 3.48 1.71
N ASN A 422 35.97 3.38 2.99
CA ASN A 422 35.94 2.11 3.73
C ASN A 422 34.67 1.28 3.48
N GLU A 423 33.65 1.86 2.85
CA GLU A 423 32.42 1.15 2.53
C GLU A 423 32.57 0.41 1.20
N THR A 424 31.70 -0.55 0.89
CA THR A 424 31.75 -1.33 -0.36
C THR A 424 30.65 -0.88 -1.32
N HIS A 425 30.51 0.43 -1.52
CA HIS A 425 29.46 1.01 -2.35
C HIS A 425 29.75 0.84 -3.84
N GLN A 426 28.78 0.31 -4.60
CA GLN A 426 28.87 0.10 -6.04
C GLN A 426 27.70 0.78 -6.73
N GLY A 427 27.97 1.68 -7.69
CA GLY A 427 26.93 2.40 -8.41
C GLY A 427 26.29 3.46 -7.53
N GLY A 428 26.89 4.65 -7.49
CA GLY A 428 26.42 5.73 -6.61
C GLY A 428 24.98 6.12 -6.92
N ALA A 429 24.56 6.06 -8.18
CA ALA A 429 23.16 6.14 -8.57
C ALA A 429 22.59 4.76 -8.96
N ILE A 430 23.19 4.09 -9.95
CA ILE A 430 22.65 2.88 -10.55
C ILE A 430 23.68 1.75 -10.47
N TYR A 431 23.24 0.58 -10.02
CA TYR A 431 23.95 -0.68 -10.18
C TYR A 431 23.17 -1.58 -11.15
N THR A 432 23.86 -2.19 -12.11
CA THR A 432 23.27 -3.15 -13.03
C THR A 432 24.09 -4.44 -13.14
N TYR A 433 23.40 -5.57 -13.11
CA TYR A 433 23.92 -6.91 -13.39
C TYR A 433 23.02 -7.63 -14.39
N GLY A 434 23.59 -8.21 -15.46
CA GLY A 434 22.84 -9.05 -16.40
C GLY A 434 21.70 -8.34 -17.13
N SER A 435 21.70 -6.99 -17.20
CA SER A 435 20.53 -6.22 -17.66
C SER A 435 20.77 -5.46 -18.96
N THR A 436 19.67 -5.05 -19.61
CA THR A 436 19.67 -4.08 -20.71
C THR A 436 18.94 -2.81 -20.25
N LEU A 437 19.63 -1.67 -20.29
CA LEU A 437 19.14 -0.42 -19.75
C LEU A 437 19.28 0.71 -20.79
N ASP A 438 18.16 1.26 -21.23
CA ASP A 438 18.12 2.45 -22.07
C ASP A 438 17.91 3.70 -21.21
N LEU A 439 18.90 4.60 -21.18
CA LEU A 439 18.84 5.88 -20.50
C LEU A 439 18.71 7.01 -21.51
N ASN A 440 17.64 7.79 -21.41
CA ASN A 440 17.38 8.92 -22.30
C ASN A 440 17.08 10.19 -21.50
N ILE A 441 17.89 11.25 -21.65
CA ILE A 441 17.67 12.53 -20.93
C ILE A 441 17.68 12.28 -19.40
N VAL A 442 18.73 11.62 -18.90
CA VAL A 442 18.90 11.37 -17.47
C VAL A 442 20.06 12.22 -16.93
N THR A 443 19.82 12.90 -15.81
CA THR A 443 20.80 13.77 -15.16
C THR A 443 21.26 13.15 -13.85
N PHE A 444 22.58 12.95 -13.71
CA PHE A 444 23.25 12.40 -12.53
C PHE A 444 24.10 13.49 -11.85
N ILE A 445 23.78 13.87 -10.60
CA ILE A 445 24.50 14.95 -9.89
C ILE A 445 24.94 14.50 -8.49
N ASN A 446 26.22 14.73 -8.15
CA ASN A 446 26.76 14.50 -6.80
C ASN A 446 26.54 13.07 -6.26
N ASN A 447 26.46 12.07 -7.13
CA ASN A 447 26.35 10.68 -6.70
C ASN A 447 27.74 10.12 -6.38
N THR A 448 27.84 9.32 -5.32
CA THR A 448 29.12 8.87 -4.79
C THR A 448 29.13 7.36 -4.54
N ALA A 449 30.22 6.69 -4.89
CA ALA A 449 30.43 5.27 -4.58
C ALA A 449 31.91 4.92 -4.56
N ASN A 450 32.28 3.74 -4.10
CA ASN A 450 33.65 3.26 -4.23
C ASN A 450 33.96 2.91 -5.68
N LYS A 451 33.02 2.27 -6.38
CA LYS A 451 33.11 1.93 -7.80
C LYS A 451 31.90 2.48 -8.55
N GLY A 452 32.13 3.31 -9.56
CA GLY A 452 31.08 3.85 -10.42
C GLY A 452 30.24 4.89 -9.68
N GLY A 453 30.79 6.09 -9.49
CA GLY A 453 30.12 7.19 -8.78
C GLY A 453 28.74 7.52 -9.33
N SER A 454 28.55 7.39 -10.65
CA SER A 454 27.23 7.42 -11.28
C SER A 454 26.68 6.00 -11.45
N ILE A 455 27.32 5.18 -12.29
CA ILE A 455 26.79 3.88 -12.70
C ILE A 455 27.85 2.79 -12.50
N PHE A 456 27.44 1.66 -11.94
CA PHE A 456 28.21 0.42 -11.96
C PHE A 456 27.56 -0.58 -12.92
N CYS A 457 28.34 -1.07 -13.87
CA CYS A 457 27.90 -1.98 -14.91
C CYS A 457 28.65 -3.31 -14.85
N SER A 458 27.89 -4.41 -14.74
CA SER A 458 28.42 -5.77 -14.83
C SER A 458 27.54 -6.60 -15.75
N LYS A 459 28.14 -7.26 -16.76
CA LYS A 459 27.43 -8.15 -17.70
C LYS A 459 26.14 -7.53 -18.27
N SER A 460 26.16 -6.24 -18.55
CA SER A 460 24.97 -5.46 -18.90
C SER A 460 25.23 -4.62 -20.14
N THR A 461 24.17 -4.29 -20.87
CA THR A 461 24.23 -3.31 -21.96
C THR A 461 23.53 -2.03 -21.51
N ILE A 462 24.23 -0.90 -21.59
CA ILE A 462 23.67 0.41 -21.26
C ILE A 462 23.73 1.29 -22.50
N LYS A 463 22.57 1.81 -22.91
CA LYS A 463 22.47 2.83 -23.94
C LYS A 463 22.27 4.19 -23.30
N LEU A 464 23.14 5.14 -23.64
CA LEU A 464 23.13 6.51 -23.15
C LEU A 464 22.74 7.44 -24.29
N ASP A 465 21.64 8.17 -24.09
CA ASP A 465 21.15 9.18 -25.01
C ASP A 465 20.86 10.47 -24.24
N ASN A 466 21.51 11.58 -24.64
CA ASN A 466 21.34 12.90 -24.01
C ASN A 466 21.43 12.91 -22.47
N CYS A 467 22.28 12.06 -21.89
CA CYS A 467 22.48 12.01 -20.44
C CYS A 467 23.53 13.04 -19.99
N THR A 468 23.37 13.54 -18.76
CA THR A 468 24.25 14.56 -18.17
C THR A 468 24.83 14.05 -16.85
N PHE A 469 26.14 14.22 -16.65
CA PHE A 469 26.85 13.78 -15.45
C PHE A 469 27.63 14.95 -14.83
N VAL A 470 27.35 15.27 -13.57
CA VAL A 470 27.93 16.43 -12.89
C VAL A 470 28.41 16.02 -11.49
N ASN A 471 29.69 16.22 -11.19
CA ASN A 471 30.28 16.05 -9.86
C ASN A 471 30.01 14.68 -9.20
N ASN A 472 29.80 13.64 -10.00
CA ASN A 472 29.77 12.28 -9.47
C ASN A 472 31.20 11.87 -9.07
N THR A 473 31.34 11.08 -8.01
CA THR A 473 32.65 10.74 -7.43
C THR A 473 32.76 9.24 -7.24
N ASP A 474 33.82 8.64 -7.80
CA ASP A 474 34.29 7.32 -7.37
C ASP A 474 35.57 7.43 -6.52
N PHE A 475 35.75 6.52 -5.57
CA PHE A 475 36.94 6.51 -4.70
C PHE A 475 38.04 5.54 -5.14
N THR A 476 37.85 4.80 -6.25
CA THR A 476 38.91 3.93 -6.77
C THR A 476 40.06 4.73 -7.36
N HIS A 477 41.30 4.31 -7.07
CA HIS A 477 42.53 4.91 -7.62
C HIS A 477 42.71 4.71 -9.14
N THR A 478 41.84 3.92 -9.78
CA THR A 478 41.76 3.79 -11.23
C THR A 478 40.86 4.92 -11.72
N LYS A 479 41.43 5.93 -12.42
CA LYS A 479 40.65 6.90 -13.19
C LYS A 479 39.73 6.13 -14.13
N ASN A 480 38.46 5.96 -13.77
CA ASN A 480 37.51 5.29 -14.65
C ASN A 480 37.12 6.22 -15.79
N GLU A 481 37.00 5.58 -16.93
CA GLU A 481 36.87 6.16 -18.25
C GLU A 481 35.41 6.58 -18.45
N VAL A 482 35.17 7.88 -18.66
CA VAL A 482 33.87 8.49 -19.01
C VAL A 482 32.85 8.57 -17.86
N ASP A 483 32.60 9.80 -17.38
CA ASP A 483 31.41 10.17 -16.59
C ASP A 483 31.17 9.43 -15.25
N ASN A 484 32.23 8.89 -14.64
CA ASN A 484 32.21 8.09 -13.40
C ASN A 484 31.39 6.79 -13.51
N ILE A 485 31.39 6.19 -14.70
CA ILE A 485 30.81 4.87 -14.95
C ILE A 485 31.91 3.81 -14.75
N PHE A 486 31.61 2.76 -13.98
CA PHE A 486 32.51 1.63 -13.77
C PHE A 486 32.01 0.38 -14.48
N CYS A 487 32.90 -0.33 -15.18
CA CYS A 487 32.60 -1.60 -15.83
C CYS A 487 33.45 -2.72 -15.22
N ASP A 488 32.82 -3.67 -14.53
CA ASP A 488 33.53 -4.72 -13.78
C ASP A 488 34.06 -5.87 -14.66
N SER A 489 33.51 -6.02 -15.86
CA SER A 489 33.87 -7.09 -16.78
C SER A 489 33.91 -6.60 -18.24
N ASN A 490 34.61 -7.36 -19.09
CA ASN A 490 34.57 -7.17 -20.54
C ASN A 490 33.18 -7.46 -21.15
N GLU A 491 32.21 -7.88 -20.34
CA GLU A 491 30.82 -8.17 -20.74
C GLU A 491 29.89 -6.98 -20.47
N CYS A 492 30.41 -5.82 -20.05
CA CYS A 492 29.65 -4.57 -20.06
C CYS A 492 29.84 -3.84 -21.39
N THR A 493 28.74 -3.41 -21.99
CA THR A 493 28.72 -2.64 -23.24
C THR A 493 28.07 -1.28 -23.02
N LEU A 494 28.78 -0.19 -23.34
CA LEU A 494 28.24 1.16 -23.33
C LEU A 494 28.01 1.64 -24.77
N GLN A 495 26.77 2.02 -25.07
CA GLN A 495 26.37 2.57 -26.37
C GLN A 495 26.03 4.06 -26.21
N THR A 496 26.70 4.92 -26.97
CA THR A 496 26.43 6.38 -26.99
C THR A 496 25.97 6.80 -28.39
N ASN A 497 25.01 7.71 -28.48
CA ASN A 497 24.59 8.25 -29.78
C ASN A 497 25.70 9.12 -30.39
N GLY A 498 26.41 8.60 -31.40
CA GLY A 498 27.38 9.37 -32.21
C GLY A 498 28.82 8.83 -32.29
N SER A 499 29.15 7.74 -31.59
CA SER A 499 30.49 7.10 -31.68
C SER A 499 30.41 5.59 -31.40
N SER A 500 31.34 4.84 -32.01
CA SER A 500 31.54 3.39 -31.88
C SER A 500 31.33 2.86 -30.46
N GLU A 501 30.67 1.70 -30.33
CA GLU A 501 30.51 0.94 -29.08
C GLU A 501 31.75 1.08 -28.20
N HIS A 502 31.62 1.77 -27.07
CA HIS A 502 32.66 1.81 -26.06
C HIS A 502 32.52 0.52 -25.28
N PHE A 503 33.20 -0.52 -25.77
CA PHE A 503 33.58 -1.63 -24.92
C PHE A 503 34.44 -1.03 -23.84
N CYS A 504 33.99 -1.09 -22.59
CA CYS A 504 34.82 -0.67 -21.46
C CYS A 504 36.08 -1.54 -21.55
N LYS A 505 37.19 -0.97 -22.01
CA LYS A 505 38.45 -1.67 -21.95
C LYS A 505 38.75 -1.76 -20.48
N ALA A 506 38.84 -2.98 -19.94
CA ALA A 506 39.52 -3.17 -18.68
C ALA A 506 40.88 -2.46 -18.82
N VAL A 507 41.02 -1.27 -18.21
CA VAL A 507 42.29 -0.56 -18.22
C VAL A 507 43.24 -1.52 -17.53
N PRO A 508 44.25 -2.08 -18.23
CA PRO A 508 45.21 -2.94 -17.57
C PRO A 508 45.78 -2.10 -16.43
N ILE A 509 45.80 -2.68 -15.23
CA ILE A 509 46.33 -2.04 -14.03
C ILE A 509 47.76 -1.60 -14.38
N ILE A 510 47.93 -0.33 -14.75
CA ILE A 510 49.22 0.31 -14.71
C ILE A 510 49.38 0.57 -13.22
N THR A 511 49.87 -0.45 -12.51
CA THR A 511 50.51 -0.20 -11.23
C THR A 511 51.47 0.94 -11.49
N PRO A 512 51.39 2.08 -10.78
CA PRO A 512 52.37 3.13 -10.96
C PRO A 512 53.72 2.43 -10.83
N LYS A 513 54.54 2.50 -11.90
CA LYS A 513 55.89 1.92 -11.86
C LYS A 513 56.45 2.30 -10.52
N SER A 514 56.76 1.30 -9.69
CA SER A 514 57.55 1.58 -8.49
C SER A 514 58.72 2.40 -8.99
N LEU A 515 58.95 3.56 -8.36
CA LEU A 515 60.09 4.38 -8.68
C LEU A 515 61.30 3.44 -8.74
N PRO A 516 62.15 3.51 -9.79
CA PRO A 516 63.29 2.61 -9.90
C PRO A 516 64.01 2.58 -8.55
N VAL A 517 64.45 1.42 -8.09
CA VAL A 517 65.04 1.26 -6.76
C VAL A 517 66.12 2.33 -6.50
N GLY A 518 66.86 2.74 -7.54
CA GLY A 518 67.80 3.86 -7.48
C GLY A 518 67.19 5.23 -7.14
N VAL A 519 65.99 5.56 -7.61
CA VAL A 519 65.28 6.81 -7.27
C VAL A 519 64.76 6.76 -5.83
N ILE A 520 64.25 5.62 -5.37
CA ILE A 520 63.82 5.45 -3.97
C ILE A 520 65.04 5.58 -3.04
N ILE A 521 66.14 4.92 -3.36
CA ILE A 521 67.41 5.05 -2.63
C ILE A 521 67.89 6.52 -2.65
N GLY A 522 67.79 7.21 -3.79
CA GLY A 522 68.16 8.62 -3.91
C GLY A 522 67.32 9.55 -3.02
N ILE A 523 66.00 9.34 -2.95
CA ILE A 523 65.10 10.11 -2.07
C ILE A 523 65.45 9.84 -0.59
N VAL A 524 65.66 8.58 -0.21
CA VAL A 524 66.00 8.22 1.18
C VAL A 524 67.34 8.82 1.59
N ILE A 525 68.38 8.69 0.74
CA ILE A 525 69.70 9.30 1.00
C ILE A 525 69.58 10.82 1.08
N GLY A 526 68.83 11.45 0.16
CA GLY A 526 68.61 12.89 0.14
C GLY A 526 67.93 13.40 1.42
N CYS A 527 66.89 12.70 1.88
CA CYS A 527 66.21 13.03 3.14
C CYS A 527 67.14 12.87 4.34
N VAL A 528 67.92 11.79 4.43
CA VAL A 528 68.85 11.55 5.55
C VAL A 528 69.95 12.61 5.58
N LEU A 529 70.57 12.90 4.43
CA LEU A 529 71.62 13.93 4.33
C LEU A 529 71.08 15.33 4.60
N GLY A 530 69.90 15.65 4.07
CA GLY A 530 69.22 16.93 4.32
C GLY A 530 68.90 17.12 5.80
N SER A 531 68.40 16.07 6.46
CA SER A 531 68.15 16.08 7.91
C SER A 531 69.43 16.34 8.70
N PHE A 532 70.53 15.68 8.31
CA PHE A 532 71.83 15.84 8.95
C PHE A 532 72.40 17.26 8.78
N LEU A 533 72.24 17.84 7.59
CA LEU A 533 72.66 19.21 7.30
C LEU A 533 71.87 20.22 8.13
N ILE A 534 70.55 20.04 8.25
CA ILE A 534 69.70 20.90 9.09
C ILE A 534 70.14 20.81 10.56
N ILE A 535 70.38 19.60 11.08
CA ILE A 535 70.88 19.40 12.45
C ILE A 535 72.24 20.09 12.65
N LEU A 536 73.16 19.96 11.69
CA LEU A 536 74.47 20.61 11.76
C LEU A 536 74.35 22.15 11.79
N VAL A 537 73.48 22.72 10.96
CA VAL A 537 73.21 24.16 10.94
C VAL A 537 72.62 24.61 12.27
N VAL A 538 71.64 23.88 12.81
CA VAL A 538 71.06 24.16 14.13
C VAL A 538 72.13 24.11 15.22
N LEU A 539 73.00 23.09 15.22
CA LEU A 539 74.09 22.98 16.19
C LEU A 539 75.13 24.12 16.05
N LEU A 540 75.44 24.55 14.84
CA LEU A 540 76.34 25.70 14.60
C LEU A 540 75.73 27.02 15.07
N VAL A 541 74.42 27.22 14.86
CA VAL A 541 73.68 28.38 15.37
C VAL A 541 73.65 28.37 16.90
N LEU A 542 73.35 27.23 17.52
CA LEU A 542 73.37 27.07 18.98
C LEU A 542 74.78 27.28 19.57
N LYS A 543 75.83 26.78 18.90
CA LYS A 543 77.22 27.00 19.31
C LYS A 543 77.64 28.46 19.20
N ARG A 544 77.11 29.22 18.23
CA ARG A 544 77.33 30.67 18.09
C ARG A 544 76.57 31.50 19.12
N GLY A 545 75.45 30.99 19.65
CA GLY A 545 74.66 31.64 20.71
C GLY A 545 75.24 31.50 22.13
N SER A 546 76.28 30.67 22.33
CA SER A 546 76.85 30.40 23.66
C SER A 546 77.92 31.41 24.12
N SER A 547 78.27 32.41 23.31
CA SER A 547 79.30 33.40 23.65
C SER A 547 78.75 34.83 23.81
N SER A 548 77.59 34.98 24.45
CA SER A 548 77.17 36.30 24.97
C SER A 548 76.51 36.12 26.33
N GLN A 549 77.16 36.67 27.35
CA GLN A 549 76.68 36.78 28.72
C GLN A 549 75.25 37.33 28.74
N PHE A 550 74.30 36.55 29.27
CA PHE A 550 73.01 37.07 29.69
C PHE A 550 73.07 37.32 31.20
N GLU A 551 73.11 38.61 31.59
CA GLU A 551 72.77 39.04 32.95
C GLU A 551 71.27 38.83 33.22
N PRO A 552 70.88 38.43 34.44
CA PRO A 552 69.47 38.20 34.77
C PRO A 552 68.78 39.50 35.20
N LEU A 553 68.00 40.10 34.29
CA LEU A 553 66.96 41.07 34.64
C LEU A 553 65.68 40.33 35.02
N LEU A 554 65.43 40.17 36.33
CA LEU A 554 64.10 40.26 36.99
C LEU A 554 64.20 39.82 38.46
N ARG A 555 64.75 40.71 39.30
CA ARG A 555 64.42 40.77 40.73
C ARG A 555 63.33 41.82 40.89
N LYS A 556 62.07 41.40 41.01
CA LYS A 556 60.96 42.29 41.40
C LYS A 556 60.74 42.15 42.91
N ASN A 557 61.32 43.08 43.66
CA ASN A 557 60.98 43.34 45.05
C ASN A 557 59.59 43.98 45.13
N ILE A 558 58.70 43.42 45.94
CA ILE A 558 57.52 44.09 46.47
C ILE A 558 57.70 44.13 48.00
N ASN A 559 58.00 45.31 48.53
CA ASN A 559 57.72 45.75 49.89
C ASN A 559 57.02 47.10 49.73
N LYS A 560 55.72 47.20 50.05
CA LYS A 560 55.16 47.66 51.33
C LYS A 560 55.69 49.02 51.78
N THR A 561 54.82 50.03 51.74
CA THR A 561 54.67 51.03 52.81
C THR A 561 53.23 51.53 52.86
N VAL A 562 52.84 51.83 54.10
CA VAL A 562 51.59 52.40 54.62
C VAL A 562 51.19 53.69 53.91
#